data_AF-A0A848XWG1-F1
#
_entry.id   AF-A0A848XWG1-F1
#
_cell.length_a   1.000
_cell.length_b   1.000
_cell.length_c   1.000
_cell.angle_alpha   90.00
_cell.angle_beta   90.00
_cell.angle_gamma   90.00
#
_symmetry.space_group_name_H-M   'P 1'
#
loop_
_entity.id
_entity.type
_entity.pdbx_description
1 polymer ?
#
loop_
_entity_poly.entity_id
_entity_poly.type
_entity_poly.pdbx_seq_one_letter_code
_entity_poly.pdbx_strand_id
1 'polypeptide(L)' 'VTSLQCPVQMFRVGRNVYATQFHPEGDPEGFILRVRTYRGHGYFLPEEAADLIDTLENEHAPVPRRVLARFVERYRK' A
#
# COMPACT_ATOMS: atom_id res chain seq x y z
N VAL A 1 14.65 2.53 0.46
CA VAL A 1 13.67 2.58 1.57
C VAL A 1 13.73 1.23 2.26
N THR A 2 13.90 1.18 3.58
CA THR A 2 14.10 -0.05 4.35
C THR A 2 13.26 0.01 5.63
N SER A 3 12.88 -1.13 6.18
CA SER A 3 12.30 -1.28 7.54
C SER A 3 12.94 -2.48 8.24
N LEU A 4 12.82 -2.58 9.57
CA LEU A 4 13.46 -3.65 10.36
C LEU A 4 13.08 -5.06 9.89
N GLN A 5 11.80 -5.25 9.53
CA GLN A 5 11.27 -6.55 9.07
C GLN A 5 11.36 -6.72 7.55
N CYS A 6 11.63 -5.66 6.79
CA CYS A 6 11.77 -5.70 5.35
C CYS A 6 12.87 -4.73 4.89
N PRO A 7 14.11 -5.22 4.71
CA PRO A 7 15.27 -4.38 4.42
C PRO A 7 15.23 -3.77 3.01
N VAL A 8 14.35 -4.23 2.12
CA VAL A 8 14.23 -3.69 0.76
C VAL A 8 12.75 -3.41 0.45
N GLN A 9 12.36 -2.13 0.53
CA GLN A 9 11.00 -1.70 0.23
C GLN A 9 10.84 -1.24 -1.22
N MET A 10 11.90 -0.77 -1.86
CA MET A 10 11.89 -0.28 -3.23
C MET A 10 13.28 -0.31 -3.83
N PHE A 11 13.39 -0.77 -5.08
CA PHE A 11 14.63 -0.74 -5.85
C PHE A 11 14.35 -0.42 -7.33
N ARG A 12 15.41 -0.06 -8.06
CA ARG A 12 15.37 0.27 -9.48
C ARG A 12 16.23 -0.68 -10.30
N VAL A 13 15.70 -1.13 -11.42
CA VAL A 13 16.45 -1.84 -12.46
C VAL A 13 16.51 -0.96 -13.71
N GLY A 14 17.70 -0.70 -14.24
CA GLY A 14 17.87 0.19 -15.38
C GLY A 14 17.42 1.64 -15.09
N ARG A 15 16.65 2.23 -16.03
CA ARG A 15 16.29 3.67 -15.98
C ARG A 15 14.90 3.92 -15.39
N ASN A 16 13.88 3.21 -15.86
CA ASN A 16 12.47 3.47 -15.57
C ASN A 16 11.69 2.25 -15.05
N VAL A 17 12.40 1.20 -14.59
CA VAL A 17 11.77 0.02 -13.98
C VAL A 17 12.03 0.05 -12.48
N TYR A 18 10.97 0.15 -11.70
CA TYR A 18 11.02 0.17 -10.24
C TYR A 18 10.12 -0.93 -9.69
N ALA A 19 10.60 -1.63 -8.68
CA ALA A 19 9.80 -2.57 -7.91
C ALA A 19 9.58 -2.01 -6.50
N THR A 20 8.36 -2.15 -5.98
CA THR A 20 7.98 -1.75 -4.61
C THR A 20 7.42 -2.96 -3.88
N GLN A 21 7.81 -3.13 -2.62
CA GLN A 21 7.22 -4.10 -1.71
C GLN A 21 5.91 -3.57 -1.10
N PHE A 22 5.80 -2.25 -0.93
CA PHE A 22 4.56 -1.59 -0.52
C PHE A 22 3.66 -1.30 -1.72
N HIS A 23 2.42 -0.90 -1.43
CA HIS A 23 1.39 -0.51 -2.41
C HIS A 23 1.43 1.02 -2.64
N PRO A 24 2.21 1.55 -3.61
CA PRO A 24 2.20 2.98 -3.95
C PRO A 24 0.84 3.48 -4.43
N GLU A 25 -0.02 2.58 -4.88
CA GLU A 25 -1.38 2.78 -5.33
C GLU A 25 -2.43 2.74 -4.20
N GLY A 26 -2.08 2.21 -3.03
CA GLY A 26 -3.06 1.92 -1.98
C GLY A 26 -3.72 3.17 -1.39
N ASP A 27 -5.01 3.04 -1.08
CA ASP A 27 -5.84 4.02 -0.38
C ASP A 27 -6.73 3.33 0.68
N PRO A 28 -7.21 4.07 1.69
CA PRO A 28 -8.08 3.52 2.74
C PRO A 28 -9.26 2.73 2.20
N GLU A 29 -9.94 3.25 1.17
CA GLU A 29 -11.12 2.63 0.58
C GLU A 29 -10.81 1.24 -0.01
N GLY A 30 -9.72 1.11 -0.74
CA GLY A 30 -9.26 -0.16 -1.30
C GLY A 30 -8.87 -1.17 -0.21
N PHE A 31 -8.24 -0.73 0.87
CA PHE A 31 -7.93 -1.60 2.01
C PHE A 31 -9.19 -2.03 2.76
N ILE A 32 -10.15 -1.13 3.00
CA ILE A 32 -11.45 -1.46 3.63
C ILE A 32 -12.20 -2.50 2.80
N LEU A 33 -12.23 -2.33 1.47
CA LEU A 33 -12.84 -3.32 0.58
C LEU A 33 -12.16 -4.70 0.72
N ARG A 34 -10.82 -4.73 0.79
CA ARG A 34 -10.07 -5.98 1.01
C ARG A 34 -10.39 -6.60 2.37
N VAL A 35 -10.44 -5.82 3.44
CA VAL A 35 -10.84 -6.32 4.77
C VAL A 35 -12.23 -6.95 4.70
N ARG A 36 -13.22 -6.27 4.13
CA ARG A 36 -14.57 -6.84 3.96
C ARG A 36 -14.58 -8.12 3.12
N THR A 37 -13.80 -8.15 2.05
CA THR A 37 -13.73 -9.29 1.11
C THR A 37 -13.07 -10.52 1.73
N TYR A 38 -12.01 -10.32 2.52
CA TYR A 38 -11.22 -11.40 3.09
C TYR A 38 -11.62 -11.79 4.52
N ARG A 39 -12.72 -11.22 5.05
CA ARG A 39 -13.28 -11.61 6.35
C ARG A 39 -13.67 -13.09 6.33
N GLY A 40 -13.05 -13.89 7.21
CA GLY A 40 -13.28 -15.35 7.25
C GLY A 40 -12.43 -16.16 6.28
N HIS A 41 -11.50 -15.52 5.55
CA HIS A 41 -10.55 -16.20 4.66
C HIS A 41 -9.18 -16.46 5.29
N GLY A 42 -9.05 -16.30 6.62
CA GLY A 42 -7.82 -16.58 7.37
C GLY A 42 -6.74 -15.51 7.31
N TYR A 43 -7.04 -14.33 6.74
CA TYR A 43 -6.11 -13.18 6.71
C TYR A 43 -5.97 -12.48 8.07
N PHE A 44 -7.04 -12.52 8.87
CA PHE A 44 -7.19 -11.95 10.21
C PHE A 44 -8.41 -12.65 10.87
N LEU A 45 -8.60 -12.50 12.17
CA LEU A 45 -9.76 -13.07 12.87
C LEU A 45 -11.03 -12.30 12.48
N PRO A 46 -12.16 -12.96 12.15
CA PRO A 46 -13.37 -12.28 11.66
C PRO A 46 -13.91 -11.14 12.54
N GLU A 47 -13.65 -11.18 13.84
CA GLU A 47 -13.96 -10.17 14.83
C GLU A 47 -13.08 -8.91 14.74
N GLU A 48 -11.84 -9.02 14.26
CA GLU A 48 -10.91 -7.89 14.07
C GLU A 48 -11.30 -7.00 12.87
N ALA A 49 -12.27 -7.44 12.04
CA ALA A 49 -12.65 -6.74 10.82
C ALA A 49 -13.11 -5.31 11.07
N ALA A 50 -13.87 -5.08 12.14
CA ALA A 50 -14.39 -3.76 12.49
C ALA A 50 -13.24 -2.83 12.90
N ASP A 51 -12.39 -3.26 13.84
CA ASP A 51 -11.25 -2.47 14.32
C ASP A 51 -10.26 -2.12 13.20
N LEU A 52 -10.04 -3.05 12.25
CA LEU A 52 -9.21 -2.79 11.06
C LEU A 52 -9.83 -1.72 10.15
N ILE A 53 -11.15 -1.75 9.94
CA ILE A 53 -11.85 -0.74 9.14
C ILE A 53 -11.76 0.62 9.84
N ASP A 54 -12.06 0.69 11.13
CA ASP A 54 -12.03 1.93 11.91
C ASP A 54 -10.63 2.57 11.92
N THR A 55 -9.59 1.75 12.00
CA THR A 55 -8.20 2.19 11.86
C THR A 55 -7.95 2.79 10.48
N LEU A 56 -8.39 2.13 9.42
CA LEU A 56 -8.16 2.58 8.04
C LEU A 56 -8.96 3.84 7.70
N GLU A 57 -10.19 4.00 8.20
CA GLU A 57 -11.05 5.15 7.88
C GLU A 57 -10.41 6.50 8.24
N ASN A 58 -9.54 6.53 9.24
CA ASN A 58 -8.87 7.74 9.71
C ASN A 58 -7.43 7.88 9.21
N GLU A 59 -6.93 6.91 8.45
CA GLU A 59 -5.55 6.89 8.00
C GLU A 59 -5.32 7.74 6.75
N HIS A 60 -4.26 8.54 6.77
CA HIS A 60 -3.86 9.35 5.64
C HIS A 60 -2.39 9.11 5.28
N ALA A 61 -2.19 8.34 4.19
CA ALA A 61 -0.87 8.03 3.66
C ALA A 61 -0.66 8.70 2.28
N PRO A 62 -0.35 10.01 2.21
CA PRO A 62 -0.18 10.72 0.94
C PRO A 62 1.16 10.39 0.25
N VAL A 63 2.14 9.91 1.01
CA VAL A 63 3.52 9.72 0.52
C VAL A 63 3.63 8.64 -0.56
N PRO A 64 3.04 7.43 -0.41
CA PRO A 64 3.10 6.39 -1.43
C PRO A 64 2.54 6.86 -2.79
N ARG A 65 1.38 7.52 -2.81
CA ARG A 65 0.78 8.05 -4.05
C ARG A 65 1.63 9.13 -4.72
N ARG A 66 2.36 9.94 -3.94
CA ARG A 66 3.33 10.92 -4.48
C ARG A 66 4.51 10.24 -5.19
N VAL A 67 4.92 9.04 -4.78
CA VAL A 67 5.97 8.28 -5.48
C VAL A 67 5.49 7.91 -6.88
N LEU A 68 4.26 7.41 -7.00
CA LEU A 68 3.66 7.08 -8.29
C LEU A 68 3.48 8.32 -9.18
N ALA A 69 2.99 9.43 -8.62
CA ALA A 69 2.83 10.69 -9.35
C ALA A 69 4.17 11.19 -9.92
N ARG A 70 5.24 11.18 -9.12
CA ARG A 70 6.59 11.58 -9.56
C ARG A 70 7.17 10.64 -10.60
N PHE A 71 6.87 9.35 -10.52
CA PHE A 71 7.29 8.40 -11.55
C PHE A 71 6.64 8.77 -12.90
N VAL A 72 5.33 9.04 -12.90
CA VAL A 72 4.62 9.47 -14.11
C VAL A 72 5.18 10.79 -14.61
N GLU A 73 5.27 11.82 -13.76
CA GLU A 73 5.82 13.13 -14.13
C GLU A 73 7.20 13.03 -14.78
N ARG A 74 8.07 12.17 -14.23
CA ARG A 74 9.44 12.00 -14.73
C ARG A 74 9.53 11.30 -16.09
N TYR A 75 8.58 10.43 -16.42
CA TYR A 75 8.66 9.57 -17.61
C TYR A 75 7.52 9.78 -18.63
N ARG A 76 6.57 10.67 -18.34
CA ARG A 76 5.55 11.13 -19.30
C ARG A 76 6.26 11.96 -20.37
N LYS A 77 6.16 11.52 -21.63
CA LYS A 77 6.64 12.28 -22.79
C LYS A 77 5.66 13.40 -23.12
#